data_AF-A0A3M1RDM6-F1
#
_entry.id   AF-A0A3M1RDM6-F1
#
_cell.length_a   1.000
_cell.length_b   1.000
_cell.length_c   1.000
_cell.angle_alpha   90.00
_cell.angle_beta   90.00
_cell.angle_gamma   90.00
#
_symmetry.space_group_name_H-M   'P 1'
#
loop_
_entity.id
_entity.type
_entity.pdbx_description
1 polymer ?
#
loop_
_entity_poly.entity_id
_entity_poly.type
_entity_poly.pdbx_seq_one_letter_code
_entity_poly.pdbx_strand_id
1 'polypeptide(L)'
;MRRDTVHLSYRLLLVAMAALLLSGLVSGVMAEEPKRGGTLKFIPHADLKVIDPIWTTAYISRNHGYMIYDVLFALDEKLKVQPQMVDTWEVSADNLQYTFTL
;
A
#
# COMPACT_ATOMS: atom_id res chain seq x y z
N MET A 1 11.89 -64.17 2.91
CA MET A 1 11.66 -63.16 1.85
C MET A 1 10.38 -62.36 2.16
N ARG A 2 10.40 -61.50 3.19
CA ARG A 2 9.25 -60.61 3.54
C ARG A 2 9.57 -59.49 4.56
N ARG A 3 10.85 -59.23 4.87
CA ARG A 3 11.25 -58.26 5.92
C ARG A 3 11.61 -56.86 5.37
N ASP A 4 11.93 -56.74 4.08
CA ASP A 4 12.45 -55.48 3.51
C ASP A 4 11.36 -54.49 3.06
N THR A 5 10.13 -54.96 2.90
CA THR A 5 8.99 -54.12 2.47
C THR A 5 8.47 -53.20 3.58
N VAL A 6 8.70 -53.54 4.84
CA VAL A 6 8.21 -52.77 6.00
C VAL A 6 9.04 -51.50 6.22
N HIS A 7 10.36 -51.55 6.02
CA HIS A 7 11.20 -50.34 6.15
C HIS A 7 10.93 -49.31 5.03
N LEU A 8 10.53 -49.79 3.85
CA LEU A 8 10.19 -48.93 2.71
C LEU A 8 8.85 -48.19 2.93
N SER A 9 7.85 -48.87 3.52
CA SER A 9 6.55 -48.25 3.81
C SER A 9 6.61 -47.24 4.96
N TYR A 10 7.43 -47.48 5.99
CA TYR A 10 7.65 -46.51 7.08
C TYR A 10 8.37 -45.23 6.60
N ARG A 11 9.35 -45.35 5.70
CA ARG A 11 10.01 -44.18 5.08
C ARG A 11 9.05 -43.39 4.21
N LEU A 12 8.20 -44.08 3.44
CA LEU A 12 7.17 -43.44 2.62
C LEU A 12 6.14 -42.70 3.49
N LEU A 13 5.72 -43.29 4.62
CA LEU A 13 4.83 -42.67 5.60
C LEU A 13 5.45 -41.44 6.27
N LEU A 14 6.73 -41.49 6.64
CA LEU A 14 7.44 -40.35 7.23
C LEU A 14 7.59 -39.18 6.25
N VAL A 15 7.87 -39.47 4.98
CA VAL A 15 7.95 -38.44 3.93
C VAL A 15 6.57 -37.82 3.66
N ALA A 16 5.50 -38.62 3.63
CA ALA A 16 4.14 -38.12 3.49
C ALA A 16 3.73 -37.22 4.68
N MET A 17 4.09 -37.59 5.90
CA MET A 17 3.80 -36.80 7.10
C MET A 17 4.60 -35.49 7.14
N ALA A 18 5.86 -35.52 6.71
CA ALA A 18 6.68 -34.32 6.55
C ALA A 18 6.13 -33.37 5.47
N ALA A 19 5.62 -33.91 4.35
CA ALA A 19 4.99 -33.13 3.30
C ALA A 19 3.68 -32.46 3.78
N LEU A 20 2.87 -33.16 4.58
CA LEU A 20 1.67 -32.61 5.20
C LEU A 20 1.99 -31.48 6.20
N LEU A 21 3.03 -31.66 7.04
CA LEU A 21 3.47 -30.62 7.97
C LEU A 21 4.04 -29.39 7.25
N LEU A 22 4.75 -29.59 6.12
CA LEU A 22 5.25 -28.49 5.30
C LEU A 22 4.11 -27.72 4.60
N SER A 23 3.05 -28.41 4.16
CA SER A 23 1.88 -27.75 3.57
C SER A 23 1.06 -26.93 4.58
N GLY A 24 1.00 -27.35 5.84
CA GLY A 24 0.31 -26.62 6.92
C GLY A 24 1.00 -25.32 7.34
N LEU A 25 2.34 -25.23 7.19
CA LEU A 25 3.11 -24.01 7.46
C LEU A 25 2.92 -22.92 6.38
N VAL A 26 2.52 -23.29 5.16
CA VAL A 26 2.30 -22.34 4.05
C VAL A 26 0.87 -21.76 4.08
N SER A 27 -0.07 -22.38 4.79
CA SER A 27 -1.45 -21.87 4.93
C SER A 27 -1.57 -20.65 5.85
N GLY A 28 -0.50 -20.22 6.52
CA GLY A 28 -0.51 -19.16 7.53
C GLY A 28 -0.47 -17.72 7.01
N VAL A 29 -0.36 -17.49 5.70
CA VAL A 29 -0.38 -16.14 5.11
C VAL A 29 -1.25 -16.14 3.86
N MET A 30 -2.52 -16.50 4.01
CA MET A 30 -3.52 -16.07 3.04
C MET A 30 -3.71 -14.56 3.27
N ALA A 31 -2.96 -13.75 2.54
CA ALA A 31 -3.20 -12.30 2.50
C ALA A 31 -4.67 -12.10 2.10
N GLU A 32 -5.44 -11.40 2.94
CA GLU A 32 -6.81 -11.04 2.60
C GLU A 32 -6.77 -10.25 1.29
N GLU A 33 -7.55 -10.68 0.30
CA GLU A 33 -7.62 -9.98 -0.97
C GLU A 33 -8.06 -8.54 -0.70
N PRO A 34 -7.30 -7.52 -1.16
CA PRO A 34 -7.60 -6.15 -0.83
C PRO A 34 -9.02 -5.82 -1.32
N LYS A 35 -9.91 -5.45 -0.39
CA LYS A 35 -11.27 -5.03 -0.73
C LYS A 35 -11.18 -3.79 -1.63
N ARG A 36 -11.63 -3.95 -2.88
CA ARG A 36 -11.67 -2.86 -3.87
C ARG A 36 -13.08 -2.31 -3.95
N GLY A 37 -13.20 -0.98 -3.96
CA GLY A 37 -14.48 -0.29 -4.06
C GLY A 37 -15.25 -0.21 -2.73
N GLY A 38 -16.40 0.44 -2.80
CA GLY A 38 -17.24 0.77 -1.63
C GLY A 38 -17.45 2.27 -1.47
N THR A 39 -18.40 2.65 -0.61
CA THR A 39 -18.68 4.05 -0.29
C THR A 39 -18.21 4.36 1.11
N LEU A 40 -17.19 5.23 1.23
CA LEU A 40 -16.82 5.82 2.51
C LEU A 40 -17.81 6.93 2.87
N LYS A 41 -18.55 6.76 3.97
CA LYS A 41 -19.38 7.83 4.55
C LYS A 41 -18.60 8.52 5.66
N PHE A 42 -18.36 9.81 5.49
CA PHE A 42 -17.53 10.61 6.39
C PHE A 42 -18.27 11.90 6.79
N ILE A 43 -18.17 12.28 8.07
CA ILE A 43 -18.68 13.54 8.59
C ILE A 43 -17.48 14.44 8.92
N PRO A 44 -17.27 15.56 8.20
CA PRO A 44 -16.18 16.47 8.51
C PRO A 44 -16.40 17.24 9.81
N HIS A 45 -15.31 17.78 10.37
CA HIS A 45 -15.36 18.61 11.58
C HIS A 45 -16.03 19.98 11.39
N ALA A 46 -16.17 20.44 10.14
CA ALA A 46 -16.79 21.71 9.78
C ALA A 46 -17.46 21.60 8.40
N ASP A 47 -18.39 22.53 8.14
CA ASP A 47 -19.08 22.64 6.85
C ASP A 47 -18.14 23.17 5.75
N LEU A 48 -18.28 22.63 4.53
CA LEU A 48 -17.47 23.01 3.37
C LEU A 48 -18.13 24.17 2.63
N LYS A 49 -17.69 25.40 2.93
CA LYS A 49 -18.26 26.62 2.33
C LYS A 49 -17.52 27.12 1.09
N VAL A 50 -16.24 26.78 0.97
CA VAL A 50 -15.36 27.21 -0.11
C VAL A 50 -14.61 25.98 -0.60
N ILE A 51 -14.70 25.69 -1.90
CA ILE A 51 -14.05 24.52 -2.50
C ILE A 51 -12.63 24.82 -2.99
N ASP A 52 -12.33 26.08 -3.30
CA ASP A 52 -11.04 26.50 -3.79
C ASP A 52 -10.04 26.65 -2.62
N PRO A 53 -8.98 25.83 -2.56
CA PRO A 53 -7.98 25.89 -1.51
C PRO A 53 -7.05 27.10 -1.60
N ILE A 54 -7.05 27.86 -2.70
CA ILE A 54 -6.25 29.10 -2.84
C ILE A 54 -6.92 30.27 -2.12
N TRP A 55 -8.25 30.28 -2.04
CA TRP A 55 -9.01 31.39 -1.45
C TRP A 55 -9.07 31.35 0.09
N THR A 56 -8.75 30.22 0.71
CA THR A 56 -8.94 30.02 2.15
C THR A 56 -7.81 29.19 2.76
N THR A 57 -7.60 29.35 4.08
CA THR A 57 -6.65 28.54 4.85
C THR A 57 -7.33 27.40 5.63
N ALA A 58 -8.64 27.21 5.46
CA ALA A 58 -9.40 26.21 6.19
C ALA A 58 -9.01 24.77 5.81
N TYR A 59 -8.78 23.91 6.81
CA TYR A 59 -8.40 22.52 6.56
C TYR A 59 -9.49 21.69 5.87
N ILE A 60 -10.77 22.04 6.03
CA ILE A 60 -11.84 21.32 5.35
C ILE A 60 -11.75 21.47 3.82
N SER A 61 -11.43 22.67 3.34
CA SER A 61 -11.24 22.97 1.92
C SER A 61 -10.00 22.27 1.37
N ARG A 62 -8.90 22.26 2.13
CA ARG A 62 -7.69 21.50 1.76
C ARG A 62 -7.97 20.00 1.66
N ASN A 63 -8.64 19.42 2.65
CA ASN A 63 -8.98 17.99 2.67
C ASN A 63 -9.89 17.62 1.50
N HIS A 64 -10.86 18.48 1.17
CA HIS A 64 -11.65 18.34 -0.06
C HIS A 64 -10.76 18.42 -1.31
N GLY A 65 -9.85 19.39 -1.36
CA GLY A 65 -8.91 19.58 -2.45
C GLY A 65 -8.07 18.34 -2.74
N TYR A 66 -7.56 17.64 -1.72
CA TYR A 66 -6.80 16.39 -1.92
C TYR A 66 -7.59 15.24 -2.56
N MET A 67 -8.93 15.32 -2.59
CA MET A 67 -9.76 14.31 -3.26
C MET A 67 -10.06 14.66 -4.73
N ILE A 68 -9.80 15.89 -5.15
CA ILE A 68 -10.22 16.43 -6.46
C ILE A 68 -9.04 16.91 -7.29
N TYR A 69 -8.02 17.51 -6.65
CA TYR A 69 -6.88 18.12 -7.30
C TYR A 69 -5.60 17.32 -7.02
N ASP A 70 -4.78 17.17 -8.05
CA ASP A 70 -3.43 16.64 -7.95
C ASP A 70 -2.43 17.75 -7.64
N VAL A 71 -1.36 17.40 -6.93
CA VAL A 71 -0.23 18.29 -6.62
C VAL A 71 1.08 17.71 -7.15
N LEU A 72 2.11 18.54 -7.28
CA LEU A 72 3.44 18.06 -7.71
C LEU A 72 4.03 17.08 -6.69
N PHE A 73 3.96 17.44 -5.40
CA PHE A 73 4.42 16.64 -4.27
C PHE A 73 3.40 16.66 -3.15
N ALA A 74 3.22 15.51 -2.50
CA ALA A 74 2.32 15.32 -1.37
C ALA A 74 3.08 14.73 -0.16
N LEU A 75 2.44 14.70 1.00
CA LEU A 75 2.99 14.07 2.20
C LEU A 75 2.42 12.66 2.36
N ASP A 76 3.27 11.71 2.73
CA ASP A 76 2.84 10.39 3.16
C ASP A 76 2.37 10.36 4.62
N GLU A 77 1.93 9.18 5.09
CA GLU A 77 1.49 8.94 6.46
C GLU A 77 2.55 9.26 7.54
N LYS A 78 3.84 9.30 7.16
CA LYS A 78 4.98 9.63 8.03
C LYS A 78 5.43 11.07 7.84
N LEU A 79 4.63 11.89 7.16
CA LEU A 79 4.91 13.29 6.84
C LEU A 79 6.19 13.46 6.00
N LYS A 80 6.56 12.46 5.20
CA LYS A 80 7.64 12.59 4.24
C LYS A 80 7.08 13.07 2.91
N VAL A 81 7.82 13.97 2.27
CA VAL A 81 7.50 14.47 0.94
C VAL A 81 7.69 13.33 -0.07
N GLN A 82 6.66 13.09 -0.87
CA GLN A 82 6.64 12.11 -1.95
C GLN A 82 6.19 12.80 -3.25
N PRO A 83 6.73 12.39 -4.41
CA PRO A 83 6.20 12.84 -5.70
C PRO A 83 4.78 12.30 -5.91
N GLN A 84 3.91 13.11 -6.51
CA GLN A 84 2.59 12.66 -6.98
C GLN A 84 2.46 12.83 -8.49
N MET A 85 2.47 14.06 -9.01
CA MET A 85 2.48 14.30 -10.46
C MET A 85 3.88 14.30 -11.09
N VAL A 86 4.93 14.50 -10.30
CA VAL A 86 6.29 14.63 -10.83
C VAL A 86 6.92 13.26 -11.05
N ASP A 87 7.41 12.99 -12.26
CA ASP A 87 8.24 11.83 -12.58
C ASP A 87 9.70 12.07 -12.14
N THR A 88 10.30 13.15 -12.63
CA THR A 88 11.67 13.55 -12.31
C THR A 88 11.79 15.04 -12.00
N TRP A 89 12.74 15.42 -11.16
CA TRP A 89 13.05 16.82 -10.88
C TRP A 89 14.55 17.08 -10.82
N GLU A 90 14.93 18.28 -11.26
CA GLU A 90 16.30 18.79 -11.18
C GLU A 90 16.32 20.13 -10.44
N VAL A 91 17.36 20.35 -9.66
CA VAL A 91 17.59 21.60 -8.92
C VAL A 91 18.94 22.16 -9.35
N SER A 92 18.98 23.43 -9.72
CA SER A 92 20.22 24.10 -10.11
C SER A 92 21.22 24.14 -8.95
N ALA A 93 22.52 24.26 -9.25
CA ALA A 93 23.58 24.26 -8.24
C ALA A 93 23.46 25.41 -7.21
N ASP A 94 22.80 26.52 -7.59
CA ASP A 94 22.50 27.67 -6.73
C ASP A 94 21.14 27.56 -6.01
N ASN A 95 20.37 26.49 -6.23
CA ASN A 95 19.04 26.23 -5.69
C ASN A 95 17.96 27.26 -6.04
N LEU A 96 18.13 28.01 -7.13
CA LEU A 96 17.18 29.03 -7.57
C LEU A 96 16.25 28.58 -8.70
N GLN A 97 16.60 27.51 -9.41
CA GLN A 97 15.80 26.95 -10.50
C GLN A 97 15.43 25.50 -10.20
N TYR A 98 14.15 25.21 -10.40
CA TYR A 98 13.56 23.89 -10.23
C TYR A 98 12.87 23.50 -11.53
N THR A 99 13.30 22.39 -12.10
CA THR A 99 12.69 21.84 -13.32
C THR A 99 12.00 20.55 -12.95
N PHE A 100 10.72 20.44 -13.30
CA PHE A 100 9.89 19.27 -13.03
C PHE A 100 9.42 18.67 -14.36
N THR A 101 9.54 17.36 -14.48
CA THR A 101 8.93 16.56 -15.55
C THR A 101 7.72 15.85 -14.96
N LEU A 102 6.57 15.95 -15.65
CA LEU A 102 5.28 15.39 -15.23
C LEU A 102 4.89 14.20 -16.10
#